data_AF-K2CSX8-F1
#
_entry.id   AF-K2CSX8-F1
#
_cell.length_a   1.000
_cell.length_b   1.000
_cell.length_c   1.000
_cell.angle_alpha   90.00
_cell.angle_beta   90.00
_cell.angle_gamma   90.00
#
_symmetry.space_group_name_H-M   'P 1'
#
loop_
_entity.id
_entity.type
_entity.pdbx_description
1 polymer ?
#
loop_
_entity_poly.entity_id
_entity_poly.type
_entity_poly.pdbx_seq_one_letter_code
_entity_poly.pdbx_strand_id
1 'polypeptide(L)'
;MADILNAVTVFEKGNSSDRSKVSPITTKCWGGNPYSVDKMAERADELGNKYTSISSVDTDIGTNGKTIKITFQTNNGGISIEGEEFKTVFNLRAPGFISLRSRLYDFIKK
;
A
#
# COMPACT_ATOMS: atom_id res chain seq x y z
N MET A 1 -0.67 -1.31 8.39
CA MET A 1 0.23 -1.71 7.29
C MET A 1 -0.43 -2.70 6.33
N ALA A 2 -1.14 -3.72 6.81
CA ALA A 2 -1.94 -4.60 5.95
C ALA A 2 -2.94 -3.84 5.03
N ASP A 3 -3.56 -2.75 5.51
CA ASP A 3 -4.39 -1.85 4.68
C ASP A 3 -3.64 -1.30 3.45
N ILE A 4 -2.35 -0.97 3.58
CA ILE A 4 -1.55 -0.48 2.44
C ILE A 4 -1.32 -1.61 1.42
N LEU A 5 -1.06 -2.85 1.86
CA LEU A 5 -0.90 -3.98 0.93
C LEU A 5 -2.21 -4.33 0.22
N ASN A 6 -3.33 -4.25 0.93
CA ASN A 6 -4.65 -4.37 0.33
C ASN A 6 -4.90 -3.25 -0.69
N ALA A 7 -4.54 -2.00 -0.34
CA ALA A 7 -4.64 -0.86 -1.24
C ALA A 7 -3.75 -1.02 -2.49
N VAL A 8 -2.54 -1.59 -2.36
CA VAL A 8 -1.67 -1.91 -3.51
C VAL A 8 -2.35 -2.90 -4.43
N THR A 9 -2.90 -3.98 -3.88
CA THR A 9 -3.62 -4.99 -4.65
C THR A 9 -4.81 -4.41 -5.40
N VAL A 10 -5.61 -3.57 -4.73
CA VAL A 10 -6.75 -2.88 -5.32
C VAL A 10 -6.31 -1.86 -6.37
N PHE A 11 -5.21 -1.15 -6.16
CA PHE A 11 -4.69 -0.18 -7.10
C PHE A 11 -4.16 -0.85 -8.39
N GLU A 12 -3.39 -1.92 -8.24
CA GLU A 12 -2.81 -2.68 -9.35
C GLU A 12 -3.88 -3.39 -10.18
N LYS A 13 -4.72 -4.19 -9.51
CA LYS A 13 -5.63 -5.14 -10.15
C LYS A 13 -7.06 -4.64 -10.31
N GLY A 14 -7.43 -3.58 -9.60
CA GLY A 14 -8.77 -2.99 -9.66
C GLY A 14 -8.98 -2.10 -10.88
N ASN A 15 -10.24 -1.74 -11.11
CA ASN A 15 -10.62 -0.83 -12.18
C ASN A 15 -10.42 0.65 -11.78
N SER A 16 -10.73 1.58 -12.69
CA SER A 16 -10.60 3.02 -12.43
C SER A 16 -11.42 3.52 -11.23
N SER A 17 -12.58 2.90 -10.97
CA SER A 17 -13.39 3.20 -9.79
C SER A 17 -12.66 2.76 -8.54
N ASP A 18 -12.17 1.52 -8.49
CA ASP A 18 -11.38 0.99 -7.37
C ASP A 18 -10.18 1.88 -7.04
N ARG A 19 -9.42 2.31 -8.07
CA ARG A 19 -8.28 3.21 -7.90
C ARG A 19 -8.66 4.55 -7.27
N SER A 20 -9.81 5.12 -7.61
CA SER A 20 -10.30 6.37 -6.99
C SER A 20 -10.63 6.22 -5.50
N LYS A 21 -10.87 4.99 -5.04
CA LYS A 21 -11.16 4.64 -3.64
C LYS A 21 -9.90 4.45 -2.80
N VAL A 22 -8.74 4.37 -3.45
CA VAL A 22 -7.42 4.34 -2.81
C VAL A 22 -7.01 5.77 -2.46
N SER A 23 -7.64 6.30 -1.41
CA SER A 23 -7.41 7.63 -0.86
C SER A 23 -7.51 7.61 0.67
N PRO A 24 -7.09 8.66 1.39
CA PRO A 24 -7.08 8.64 2.85
C PRO A 24 -8.51 8.59 3.40
N ILE A 25 -8.74 7.77 4.44
CA ILE A 25 -10.07 7.62 5.07
C ILE A 25 -10.59 8.92 5.71
N THR A 26 -9.70 9.88 6.00
CA THR A 26 -10.07 11.17 6.58
C THR A 26 -10.55 12.13 5.49
N THR A 27 -11.85 12.19 5.27
CA THR A 27 -12.47 12.94 4.16
C THR A 27 -12.99 14.32 4.55
N LYS A 28 -13.02 14.66 5.84
CA LYS A 28 -13.65 15.89 6.37
C LYS A 28 -13.19 17.18 5.66
N CYS A 29 -11.96 17.22 5.15
CA CYS A 29 -11.40 18.40 4.51
C CYS A 29 -11.63 18.47 2.98
N TRP A 30 -12.06 17.38 2.32
CA TRP A 30 -12.06 17.30 0.85
C TRP A 30 -13.23 16.51 0.23
N GLY A 31 -14.15 15.95 1.02
CA GLY A 31 -15.40 15.35 0.53
C GLY A 31 -15.25 14.02 -0.22
N GLY A 32 -14.13 13.32 -0.03
CA GLY A 32 -13.84 12.04 -0.67
C GLY A 32 -14.76 10.88 -0.31
N ASN A 33 -14.67 9.81 -1.10
CA ASN A 33 -15.37 8.55 -0.85
C ASN A 33 -14.38 7.36 -0.94
N PRO A 34 -13.39 7.25 -0.05
CA PRO A 34 -12.44 6.14 0.01
C PRO A 34 -13.10 4.86 0.50
N TYR A 35 -12.48 3.71 0.22
CA TYR A 35 -12.86 2.49 0.93
C TYR A 35 -12.44 2.58 2.41
N SER A 36 -13.32 2.07 3.29
CA SER A 36 -12.93 1.75 4.67
C SER A 36 -11.83 0.69 4.68
N VAL A 37 -11.17 0.51 5.82
CA VAL A 37 -10.12 -0.51 5.95
C VAL A 37 -10.66 -1.90 5.63
N ASP A 38 -11.84 -2.24 6.16
CA ASP A 38 -12.47 -3.54 5.91
C ASP A 38 -12.88 -3.70 4.45
N LYS A 39 -13.47 -2.66 3.84
CA LYS A 39 -13.89 -2.74 2.44
C LYS A 39 -12.70 -2.84 1.48
N MET A 40 -11.58 -2.18 1.79
CA MET A 40 -10.33 -2.31 1.05
C MET A 40 -9.81 -3.75 1.11
N ALA A 41 -9.86 -4.37 2.29
CA ALA A 41 -9.45 -5.74 2.50
C ALA A 41 -10.35 -6.76 1.78
N GLU A 42 -11.68 -6.57 1.82
CA GLU A 42 -12.64 -7.37 1.05
C GLU A 42 -12.40 -7.24 -0.45
N ARG A 43 -12.22 -6.01 -0.95
CA ARG A 43 -11.98 -5.78 -2.37
C ARG A 43 -10.65 -6.37 -2.84
N ALA A 44 -9.62 -6.32 -2.00
CA ALA A 44 -8.35 -6.98 -2.28
C ALA A 44 -8.49 -8.51 -2.35
N ASP A 45 -9.36 -9.10 -1.51
CA ASP A 45 -9.70 -10.53 -1.54
C ASP A 45 -10.32 -10.93 -2.88
N GLU A 46 -11.33 -10.17 -3.32
CA GLU A 46 -12.00 -10.38 -4.61
C GLU A 46 -11.04 -10.26 -5.81
N LEU A 47 -9.97 -9.46 -5.68
CA LEU A 47 -8.99 -9.22 -6.73
C LEU A 47 -7.73 -10.09 -6.60
N GLY A 48 -7.62 -10.89 -5.55
CA GLY A 48 -6.50 -11.81 -5.38
C GLY A 48 -6.33 -12.32 -3.96
N ASN A 49 -5.95 -11.45 -3.03
CA ASN A 49 -5.58 -11.84 -1.67
C ASN A 49 -5.92 -10.76 -0.66
N LYS A 50 -6.61 -11.14 0.41
CA LYS A 50 -6.75 -10.34 1.62
C LYS A 50 -5.53 -10.48 2.53
N TYR A 51 -4.87 -9.36 2.79
CA TYR A 51 -3.81 -9.28 3.80
C TYR A 51 -4.38 -8.82 5.14
N THR A 52 -4.07 -9.57 6.19
CA THR A 52 -4.49 -9.28 7.57
C THR A 52 -3.32 -9.07 8.51
N SER A 53 -2.15 -9.65 8.20
CA SER A 53 -0.95 -9.53 9.03
C SER A 53 0.33 -9.51 8.20
N ILE A 54 1.36 -8.89 8.78
CA ILE A 54 2.72 -8.80 8.21
C ILE A 54 3.69 -9.26 9.29
N SER A 55 4.48 -10.30 9.01
CA SER A 55 5.44 -10.89 9.93
C SER A 55 6.82 -10.23 9.82
N SER A 56 7.27 -9.90 8.61
CA SER A 56 8.51 -9.15 8.38
C SER A 56 8.44 -8.29 7.11
N VAL A 57 9.39 -7.37 6.99
CA VAL A 57 9.59 -6.51 5.83
C VAL A 57 11.09 -6.45 5.53
N ASP A 58 11.42 -6.46 4.25
CA ASP A 58 12.79 -6.33 3.74
C ASP A 58 12.80 -5.37 2.55
N THR A 59 13.80 -4.49 2.50
CA THR A 59 13.88 -3.41 1.51
C THR A 59 15.15 -3.54 0.67
N ASP A 60 14.99 -3.72 -0.63
CA ASP A 60 16.11 -3.72 -1.57
C ASP A 60 16.38 -2.29 -2.06
N ILE A 61 17.60 -1.81 -1.83
CA ILE A 61 18.08 -0.51 -2.30
C ILE A 61 19.01 -0.73 -3.50
N GLY A 62 18.68 -0.14 -4.63
CA GLY A 62 19.48 -0.20 -5.85
C GLY A 62 20.74 0.68 -5.79
N THR A 63 21.69 0.38 -6.67
CA THR A 63 22.96 1.13 -6.82
C THR A 63 22.77 2.59 -7.22
N ASN A 64 21.60 2.96 -7.72
CA ASN A 64 21.19 4.33 -8.05
C ASN A 64 20.64 5.11 -6.84
N GLY A 65 20.74 4.55 -5.62
CA GLY A 65 20.28 5.21 -4.39
C GLY A 65 18.76 5.32 -4.32
N LYS A 66 18.04 4.32 -4.82
CA LYS A 66 16.57 4.25 -4.74
C LYS A 66 16.12 2.91 -4.21
N THR A 67 15.02 2.90 -3.49
CA THR A 67 14.32 1.68 -3.12
C THR A 67 13.75 1.05 -4.38
N ILE A 68 14.26 -0.12 -4.76
CA ILE A 68 13.85 -0.81 -5.98
C ILE A 68 12.66 -1.74 -5.73
N LYS A 69 12.66 -2.41 -4.57
CA LYS A 69 11.68 -3.43 -4.24
C LYS A 69 11.53 -3.53 -2.74
N ILE A 70 10.31 -3.80 -2.30
CA ILE A 70 10.00 -4.06 -0.89
C ILE A 70 9.32 -5.43 -0.84
N THR A 71 9.81 -6.30 0.05
CA THR A 71 9.26 -7.64 0.25
C THR A 71 8.62 -7.72 1.62
N PHE A 72 7.33 -8.05 1.66
CA PHE A 72 6.58 -8.26 2.89
C PHE A 72 6.29 -9.74 3.06
N GLN A 73 6.57 -10.28 4.25
CA GLN A 73 6.06 -11.60 4.64
C GLN A 73 4.70 -11.42 5.29
N THR A 74 3.68 -12.10 4.77
CA THR A 74 2.27 -11.92 5.16
C THR A 74 1.62 -13.24 5.55
N ASN A 75 0.35 -13.20 5.98
CA ASN A 75 -0.47 -14.40 6.17
C ASN A 75 -0.65 -15.24 4.90
N ASN A 76 -0.37 -14.68 3.71
CA ASN A 76 -0.49 -15.38 2.42
C ASN A 76 0.89 -15.66 1.79
N GLY A 77 1.96 -15.62 2.60
CA GLY A 77 3.34 -15.77 2.12
C GLY A 77 4.01 -14.43 1.76
N GLY A 78 5.12 -14.52 1.04
CA GLY A 78 5.92 -13.38 0.62
C GLY A 78 5.31 -12.66 -0.60
N ILE A 79 5.16 -11.34 -0.51
CA ILE A 79 4.81 -10.46 -1.63
C ILE A 79 5.93 -9.45 -1.85
N SER A 80 6.28 -9.22 -3.11
CA SER A 80 7.25 -8.21 -3.53
C SER A 80 6.56 -7.13 -4.35
N ILE A 81 6.84 -5.87 -4.03
CA ILE A 81 6.24 -4.68 -4.65
C ILE A 81 7.37 -3.75 -5.08
N GLU A 82 7.25 -3.12 -6.25
CA GLU A 82 8.22 -2.11 -6.69
C GLU A 82 8.20 -0.87 -5.80
N GLY A 83 9.37 -0.28 -5.55
CA GLY A 83 9.49 0.88 -4.66
C GLY A 83 8.74 2.13 -5.14
N GLU A 84 8.66 2.40 -6.44
CA GLU A 84 7.90 3.56 -6.93
C GLU A 84 6.38 3.34 -6.81
N GLU A 85 5.93 2.10 -7.06
CA GLU A 85 4.53 1.71 -6.94
C GLU A 85 4.06 1.76 -5.50
N PHE A 86 4.81 1.14 -4.59
CA PHE A 86 4.51 1.19 -3.16
C PHE A 86 4.44 2.63 -2.66
N LYS A 87 5.43 3.46 -3.04
CA LYS A 87 5.46 4.89 -2.68
C LYS A 87 4.20 5.62 -3.15
N THR A 88 3.78 5.37 -4.38
CA THR A 88 2.59 5.99 -4.97
C THR A 88 1.35 5.63 -4.18
N VAL A 89 1.10 4.33 -3.98
CA VAL A 89 -0.08 3.85 -3.25
C VAL A 89 -0.06 4.28 -1.78
N PHE A 90 1.10 4.20 -1.13
CA PHE A 90 1.27 4.66 0.23
C PHE A 90 0.91 6.13 0.36
N ASN A 91 1.44 7.01 -0.50
CA ASN A 91 1.15 8.43 -0.45
C ASN A 91 -0.32 8.76 -0.75
N LEU A 92 -0.97 7.99 -1.63
CA LEU A 92 -2.40 8.13 -1.90
C LEU A 92 -3.23 7.72 -0.69
N ARG A 93 -2.88 6.62 0.00
CA ARG A 93 -3.69 6.06 1.09
C ARG A 93 -3.34 6.60 2.48
N ALA A 94 -2.14 7.15 2.68
CA ALA A 94 -1.61 7.49 3.99
C ALA A 94 -2.50 8.48 4.76
N PRO A 95 -2.94 8.13 5.99
CA PRO A 95 -3.65 9.07 6.85
C PRO A 95 -2.69 10.15 7.39
N GLY A 96 -3.21 11.35 7.60
CA GLY A 96 -2.46 12.44 8.26
C GLY A 96 -1.44 13.14 7.38
N PHE A 97 -1.56 13.07 6.04
CA PHE A 97 -0.66 13.74 5.08
C PHE A 97 0.82 13.34 5.23
N ILE A 98 1.09 12.17 5.80
CA ILE A 98 2.43 11.60 5.81
C ILE A 98 2.74 11.12 4.41
N SER A 99 3.86 11.57 3.86
CA SER A 99 4.30 11.17 2.52
C SER A 99 5.76 10.78 2.51
N LEU A 100 6.04 9.69 1.80
CA LEU A 100 7.38 9.37 1.34
C LEU A 100 7.74 10.36 0.25
N ARG A 101 8.64 11.30 0.54
CA ARG A 101 9.07 12.34 -0.42
C ARG A 101 10.19 11.83 -1.33
N SER A 102 11.18 11.17 -0.76
CA SER A 102 12.31 10.60 -1.50
C SER A 102 11.94 9.29 -2.19
N ARG A 103 12.76 8.88 -3.16
CA ARG A 103 12.74 7.55 -3.76
C ARG A 103 13.61 6.55 -2.99
N LEU A 104 14.35 7.05 -2.00
CA LEU A 104 15.13 6.27 -1.05
C LEU A 104 14.43 6.30 0.30
N TYR A 105 13.97 5.14 0.76
CA TYR A 105 13.29 4.96 2.04
C TYR A 105 13.37 3.50 2.48
N ASP A 106 13.17 3.26 3.78
CA ASP A 106 13.26 1.93 4.39
C ASP A 106 12.15 1.71 5.42
N PHE A 107 11.82 0.45 5.70
CA PHE A 107 10.85 0.04 6.71
C PHE A 107 11.51 -0.87 7.74
N ILE A 108 11.25 -0.54 9.01
CA ILE A 108 11.70 -1.35 10.14
C ILE A 108 10.46 -1.77 10.92
N LYS A 109 10.27 -3.08 11.08
CA LYS A 109 9.26 -3.60 12.01
C LYS A 109 9.84 -3.58 13.43
N LYS A 110 9.14 -2.93 14.35
CA LYS A 110 9.42 -2.98 15.79
C LYS A 110 8.59 -4.05 16.47
#